data_AF-A0A1F8UA05-F1
#
_entry.id   AF-A0A1F8UA05-F1
#
_cell.length_a   1.000
_cell.length_b   1.000
_cell.length_c   1.000
_cell.angle_alpha   90.00
_cell.angle_beta   90.00
_cell.angle_gamma   90.00
#
_symmetry.space_group_name_H-M   'P 1'
#
loop_
_entity.id
_entity.type
_entity.pdbx_description
1 polymer ?
#
loop_
_entity_poly.entity_id
_entity_poly.type
_entity_poly.pdbx_seq_one_letter_code
_entity_poly.pdbx_strand_id
1 'polypeptide(L)'
;MPLSVYVNFNGNCREAINFYTDVFELEKPKIMTFGETPPDPNFPLSEEAKKLIMHTFLIINGTEVMFSDVPPGMPFIAGNNISLVVVSKDMDEIK
;
A
#
# COMPACT_ATOMS: atom_id res chain seq x y z
N MET A 1 -7.23 -15.54 -14.40
CA MET A 1 -7.12 -14.93 -13.05
C MET A 1 -5.72 -14.36 -12.97
N PRO A 2 -5.53 -13.04 -13.08
CA PRO A 2 -4.21 -12.45 -12.95
C PRO A 2 -3.69 -12.61 -11.51
N LEU A 3 -2.39 -12.84 -11.37
CA LEU A 3 -1.71 -12.74 -10.08
C LEU A 3 -1.54 -11.25 -9.76
N SER A 4 -1.99 -10.82 -8.59
CA SER A 4 -1.78 -9.45 -8.10
C SER A 4 -0.87 -9.44 -6.88
N VAL A 5 -0.15 -8.34 -6.70
CA VAL A 5 0.79 -8.14 -5.59
C VAL A 5 0.08 -7.37 -4.48
N TYR A 6 0.29 -7.78 -3.23
CA TYR A 6 -0.18 -7.07 -2.05
C TYR A 6 0.99 -6.85 -1.09
N VAL A 7 1.25 -5.59 -0.74
CA VAL A 7 2.37 -5.19 0.13
C VAL A 7 1.84 -4.64 1.44
N ASN A 8 2.28 -5.20 2.56
CA ASN A 8 1.93 -4.71 3.88
C ASN A 8 3.03 -3.81 4.45
N PHE A 9 2.62 -2.77 5.17
CA PHE A 9 3.48 -1.79 5.82
C PHE A 9 3.22 -1.75 7.32
N ASN A 10 4.16 -1.15 8.06
CA ASN A 10 4.05 -0.97 9.49
C ASN A 10 3.79 0.49 9.85
N GLY A 11 2.64 1.01 9.41
CA GLY A 11 2.18 2.36 9.72
C GLY A 11 2.66 3.45 8.75
N ASN A 12 3.50 3.10 7.78
CA ASN A 12 4.06 4.03 6.80
C ASN A 12 3.53 3.80 5.37
N CYS A 13 2.42 3.06 5.18
CA CYS A 13 1.85 2.82 3.85
C CYS A 13 1.55 4.13 3.11
N ARG A 14 1.07 5.18 3.81
CA ARG A 14 0.75 6.48 3.21
C ARG A 14 1.98 7.20 2.65
N GLU A 15 3.11 7.10 3.33
CA GLU A 15 4.37 7.68 2.86
C GLU A 15 4.84 6.93 1.61
N ALA A 16 4.82 5.60 1.66
CA ALA A 16 5.24 4.75 0.55
C ALA A 16 4.41 4.97 -0.72
N ILE A 17 3.07 5.01 -0.60
CA ILE A 17 2.21 5.22 -1.76
C ILE A 17 2.36 6.62 -2.36
N ASN A 18 2.58 7.66 -1.54
CA ASN A 18 2.86 9.00 -2.07
C ASN A 18 4.19 8.99 -2.84
N PHE A 19 5.24 8.42 -2.25
CA PHE A 19 6.55 8.30 -2.90
C PHE A 19 6.46 7.56 -4.24
N TYR A 20 5.80 6.40 -4.29
CA TYR A 20 5.66 5.65 -5.54
C TYR A 20 4.73 6.32 -6.55
N THR A 21 3.72 7.05 -6.10
CA THR A 21 2.89 7.88 -6.99
C THR A 21 3.75 8.92 -7.70
N ASP A 22 4.64 9.60 -6.96
CA ASP A 22 5.53 10.61 -7.51
C ASP A 22 6.58 10.00 -8.45
N VAL A 23 7.22 8.89 -8.05
CA VAL A 23 8.24 8.20 -8.85
C VAL A 23 7.69 7.71 -10.20
N PHE A 24 6.47 7.20 -10.23
CA PHE A 24 5.84 6.69 -11.45
C PHE A 24 4.92 7.72 -12.13
N GLU A 25 4.95 8.98 -11.69
CA GLU A 25 4.14 10.09 -12.23
C GLU A 25 2.63 9.74 -12.36
N LEU A 26 2.10 9.03 -11.35
CA LEU A 26 0.74 8.52 -11.36
C LEU A 26 -0.27 9.55 -10.82
N GLU A 27 -1.54 9.32 -11.11
CA GLU A 27 -2.61 10.06 -10.45
C GLU A 27 -2.65 9.77 -8.94
N LYS A 28 -3.23 10.71 -8.19
CA LYS A 28 -3.37 10.59 -6.74
C LYS A 28 -4.07 9.27 -6.37
N PRO A 29 -3.49 8.46 -5.47
CA PRO A 29 -4.05 7.16 -5.11
C PRO A 29 -5.39 7.28 -4.40
N LYS A 30 -6.27 6.32 -4.66
CA LYS A 30 -7.51 6.13 -3.91
C LYS A 30 -7.18 5.41 -2.61
N ILE A 31 -7.35 6.13 -1.50
CA ILE A 31 -7.02 5.63 -0.17
C ILE A 31 -8.31 5.33 0.59
N MET A 32 -8.38 4.14 1.16
CA MET A 32 -9.34 3.78 2.18
C MET A 32 -8.60 3.55 3.50
N THR A 33 -9.00 4.27 4.53
CA THR A 33 -8.47 4.18 5.89
C THR A 33 -9.33 3.27 6.76
N PHE A 34 -8.77 2.75 7.84
CA PHE A 34 -9.58 1.96 8.79
C PHE A 34 -10.71 2.80 9.43
N GLY A 35 -10.52 4.11 9.60
CA GLY A 35 -11.52 5.00 10.16
C GLY A 35 -12.74 5.25 9.27
N GLU A 36 -12.66 4.91 7.98
CA GLU A 36 -13.79 5.01 7.03
C GLU A 36 -14.67 3.76 7.03
N THR A 37 -14.28 2.70 7.77
CA THR A 37 -15.10 1.50 7.92
C THR A 37 -16.15 1.66 9.03
N PRO A 38 -17.29 0.95 8.95
CA PRO A 38 -18.26 0.92 10.04
C PRO A 38 -17.59 0.50 11.36
N PRO A 39 -17.89 1.17 12.48
CA PRO A 39 -17.30 0.82 13.76
C PRO A 39 -17.69 -0.60 14.17
N ASP A 40 -16.71 -1.42 14.56
CA ASP A 40 -16.91 -2.73 15.16
C ASP A 40 -16.81 -2.63 16.69
N PRO A 41 -17.90 -2.87 17.44
CA PRO A 41 -17.87 -2.86 18.91
C PRO A 41 -16.90 -3.87 19.53
N ASN A 42 -16.59 -4.95 18.82
CA ASN A 42 -15.65 -5.98 19.29
C ASN A 42 -14.19 -5.60 19.01
N PHE A 43 -13.95 -4.62 18.14
CA PHE A 43 -12.62 -4.17 17.75
C PHE A 43 -12.55 -2.64 17.67
N PRO A 44 -12.61 -1.94 18.82
CA PRO A 44 -12.53 -0.48 18.84
C PRO A 44 -11.14 -0.02 18.37
N LEU A 45 -11.13 0.80 17.31
CA LEU A 45 -9.92 1.39 16.77
C LEU A 45 -9.52 2.65 17.54
N SER A 46 -8.23 2.78 17.88
CA SER A 46 -7.67 4.04 18.39
C SER A 46 -7.69 5.14 17.32
N GLU A 47 -7.53 6.40 17.72
CA GLU A 47 -7.47 7.52 16.77
C GLU A 47 -6.29 7.43 15.80
N GLU A 48 -5.18 6.82 16.23
CA GLU A 48 -4.03 6.52 15.40
C GLU A 48 -4.35 5.41 14.40
N ALA A 49 -4.98 4.33 14.88
CA ALA A 49 -5.37 3.20 14.05
C ALA A 49 -6.35 3.60 12.93
N LYS A 50 -7.25 4.54 13.20
CA LYS A 50 -8.20 5.07 12.21
C LYS A 50 -7.50 5.75 11.01
N LYS A 51 -6.28 6.28 11.19
CA LYS A 51 -5.53 6.98 10.13
C LYS A 51 -4.72 6.05 9.23
N LEU A 52 -4.50 4.81 9.69
CA LEU A 52 -3.78 3.78 8.96
C LEU A 52 -4.51 3.44 7.66
N ILE A 53 -3.74 3.07 6.64
CA ILE A 53 -4.27 2.65 5.35
C ILE A 53 -4.81 1.24 5.47
N MET A 54 -6.12 1.07 5.31
CA MET A 54 -6.73 -0.26 5.23
C MET A 54 -6.51 -0.86 3.84
N HIS A 55 -6.69 -0.05 2.80
CA HIS A 55 -6.52 -0.49 1.43
C HIS A 55 -6.24 0.69 0.50
N THR A 56 -5.33 0.49 -0.44
CA THR A 56 -5.06 1.37 -1.58
C THR A 56 -4.39 0.55 -2.68
N PHE A 57 -4.35 1.07 -3.89
CA PHE A 57 -3.62 0.46 -5.00
C PHE A 57 -3.03 1.51 -5.93
N LEU A 58 -2.00 1.11 -6.67
CA LEU A 58 -1.42 1.84 -7.79
C LEU A 58 -1.41 0.95 -9.02
N ILE A 59 -1.60 1.55 -10.20
CA ILE A 59 -1.39 0.88 -11.48
C ILE A 59 -0.03 1.29 -12.01
N ILE A 60 0.98 0.44 -11.83
CA ILE A 60 2.36 0.69 -12.25
C ILE A 60 2.61 -0.09 -13.54
N ASN A 61 2.82 0.59 -14.67
CA ASN A 61 3.01 -0.01 -15.99
C ASN A 61 1.95 -1.07 -16.34
N GLY A 62 0.68 -0.80 -16.00
CA GLY A 62 -0.45 -1.72 -16.23
C GLY A 62 -0.59 -2.85 -15.21
N THR A 63 0.30 -2.95 -14.22
CA THR A 63 0.21 -3.92 -13.12
C THR A 63 -0.44 -3.27 -11.90
N GLU A 64 -1.48 -3.89 -11.36
CA GLU A 64 -2.07 -3.48 -10.09
C GLU A 64 -1.21 -3.97 -8.91
N VAL A 65 -0.72 -3.02 -8.12
CA VAL A 65 -0.04 -3.28 -6.86
C VAL A 65 -0.90 -2.71 -5.74
N MET A 66 -1.26 -3.56 -4.78
CA MET A 66 -2.09 -3.21 -3.64
C MET A 66 -1.24 -3.01 -2.40
N PHE A 67 -1.68 -2.12 -1.51
CA PHE A 67 -0.96 -1.75 -0.30
C PHE A 67 -1.91 -1.61 0.89
N SER A 68 -1.43 -1.95 2.08
CA SER A 68 -2.08 -1.56 3.35
C SER A 68 -1.07 -1.47 4.49
N ASP A 69 -1.47 -0.80 5.56
CA ASP A 69 -0.83 -1.00 6.86
C ASP A 69 -1.35 -2.29 7.51
N VAL A 70 -0.50 -2.94 8.31
CA VAL A 70 -0.92 -4.02 9.20
C VAL A 70 -1.74 -3.41 10.35
N PRO A 71 -2.93 -3.95 10.66
CA PRO A 71 -3.76 -3.42 11.73
C PRO A 71 -3.10 -3.63 13.11
N PRO A 72 -3.39 -2.77 14.10
CA PRO A 72 -2.87 -2.94 15.45
C PRO A 72 -3.21 -4.32 16.02
N GLY A 73 -2.25 -4.91 16.74
CA GLY A 73 -2.42 -6.24 17.33
C GLY A 73 -2.17 -7.42 16.39
N MET A 74 -1.93 -7.18 15.09
CA MET A 74 -1.42 -8.20 14.18
C MET A 74 0.11 -8.07 14.02
N PRO A 75 0.84 -9.20 13.93
CA PRO A 75 2.29 -9.17 13.72
C PRO A 75 2.63 -8.71 12.31
N PHE A 76 3.53 -7.73 12.20
CA PHE A 76 4.22 -7.40 10.95
C PHE A 76 5.55 -8.14 10.88
N ILE A 77 5.79 -8.87 9.78
CA ILE A 77 7.03 -9.61 9.54
C ILE A 77 7.66 -9.10 8.24
N ALA A 78 8.74 -8.33 8.36
CA ALA A 78 9.55 -7.94 7.20
C ALA A 78 10.43 -9.12 6.77
N GLY A 79 10.31 -9.51 5.49
CA GLY A 79 11.14 -10.55 4.87
C GLY A 79 11.89 -10.02 3.64
N ASN A 80 12.92 -10.75 3.21
CA ASN A 80 13.71 -10.45 2.00
C ASN A 80 13.54 -11.51 0.90
N ASN A 81 12.52 -12.37 1.03
CA ASN A 81 12.21 -13.46 0.11
C ASN A 81 11.34 -13.02 -1.09
N ILE A 82 10.93 -11.76 -1.14
CA ILE A 82 10.11 -11.17 -2.21
C ILE A 82 10.78 -9.89 -2.69
N SER A 83 10.77 -9.68 -4.00
CA SER A 83 11.20 -8.44 -4.63
C SER A 83 10.25 -8.10 -5.77
N LEU A 84 9.86 -6.83 -5.88
CA LEU A 84 9.12 -6.32 -7.02
C LEU A 84 10.12 -5.75 -8.01
N VAL A 85 10.13 -6.28 -9.22
CA VAL A 85 11.08 -5.91 -10.26
C VAL A 85 10.32 -5.17 -11.36
N VAL A 86 10.73 -3.93 -11.60
CA VAL A 86 10.24 -3.15 -12.75
C VAL A 86 11.27 -3.28 -13.85
N VAL A 87 10.83 -3.65 -15.05
CA VAL A 87 11.66 -3.76 -16.24
C VAL A 87 11.10 -2.79 -17.28
N SER A 88 11.91 -1.83 -17.70
CA SER A 88 11.60 -0.96 -18.82
C SER A 88 12.65 -1.10 -19.93
N LYS A 89 12.25 -0.76 -21.15
CA LYS A 89 13.16 -0.62 -22.30
C LYS A 89 13.64 0.82 -22.45
N ASP A 90 13.00 1.76 -21.78
CA ASP A 90 13.41 3.15 -21.74
C ASP A 90 14.39 3.34 -20.58
N MET A 91 15.60 3.83 -20.88
CA MET A 91 16.60 4.11 -19.86
C MET A 91 16.25 5.32 -19.01
N ASP A 92 15.45 6.27 -19.52
CA ASP A 92 15.09 7.46 -18.78
C ASP A 92 14.06 7.16 -17.69
N GLU A 93 13.25 6.11 -17.83
CA GLU A 93 12.31 5.61 -16.81
C GLU A 93 13.01 4.86 -15.64
N ILE A 94 14.30 4.50 -15.77
CA ILE A 94 15.05 3.69 -14.78
C ILE A 94 16.14 4.49 -14.06
N LYS A 95 16.33 5.77 -14.42
CA LYS A 95 17.33 6.65 -13.82
C LYS A 95 16.84 7.25 -12.49
#